data_AF-A0A940TZY0-F1
#
_entry.id   AF-A0A940TZY0-F1
#
_cell.length_a   1.000
_cell.length_b   1.000
_cell.length_c   1.000
_cell.angle_alpha   90.00
_cell.angle_beta   90.00
_cell.angle_gamma   90.00
#
_symmetry.space_group_name_H-M   'P 1'
#
loop_
_entity.id
_entity.type
_entity.pdbx_description
1 polymer ?
#
loop_
_entity_poly.entity_id
_entity_poly.type
_entity_poly.pdbx_seq_one_letter_code
_entity_poly.pdbx_strand_id
1 'polypeptide(L)'
;ASSEFIPLAKLSDSITFAQYGRDRLIKDKPTEKDKDLALRGLKDAREAIVSGEYDLVILDEANVAAWFDLLSVDDLIDLIKKKPDHVELVFTGRKADPKLIEAADLVTEMREIKHYYTQGVSARTGIED
;
A
#
# COMPACT_ATOMS: atom_id res chain seq x y z
N ALA A 1 -11.16 3.60 -10.94
CA ALA A 1 -10.05 4.34 -10.30
C ALA A 1 -10.61 4.91 -9.01
N SER A 2 -9.94 4.69 -7.88
CA SER A 2 -10.46 5.11 -6.58
C SER A 2 -10.81 6.59 -6.55
N SER A 3 -11.91 6.95 -5.91
CA SER A 3 -12.35 8.33 -5.81
C SER A 3 -11.38 9.20 -5.01
N GLU A 4 -10.53 8.59 -4.18
CA GLU A 4 -9.43 9.23 -3.45
C GLU A 4 -8.40 9.91 -4.38
N PHE A 5 -8.35 9.56 -5.67
CA PHE A 5 -7.48 10.24 -6.63
C PHE A 5 -7.94 11.63 -7.01
N ILE A 6 -9.23 11.93 -6.86
CA ILE A 6 -9.77 13.25 -7.19
C ILE A 6 -9.07 14.35 -6.36
N PRO A 7 -8.95 14.23 -5.02
CA PRO A 7 -8.17 15.19 -4.26
C PRO A 7 -6.66 15.05 -4.47
N LEU A 8 -6.09 13.85 -4.58
CA LEU A 8 -4.65 13.65 -4.75
C LEU A 8 -4.11 14.26 -6.04
N ALA A 9 -4.88 14.29 -7.12
CA ALA A 9 -4.51 14.93 -8.37
C ALA A 9 -4.20 16.44 -8.21
N LYS A 10 -4.71 17.09 -7.16
CA LYS A 10 -4.40 18.50 -6.84
C LYS A 10 -3.01 18.68 -6.21
N LEU A 11 -2.34 17.59 -5.84
CA LEU A 11 -1.03 17.57 -5.19
C LEU A 11 0.05 16.98 -6.13
N SER A 12 -0.23 16.87 -7.43
CA SER A 12 0.68 16.24 -8.41
C SER A 12 2.05 16.91 -8.52
N ASP A 13 2.16 18.18 -8.12
CA ASP A 13 3.42 18.94 -8.13
C ASP A 13 4.35 18.53 -6.97
N SER A 14 3.85 17.77 -6.00
CA SER A 14 4.60 17.38 -4.79
C SER A 14 4.50 15.90 -4.46
N ILE A 15 3.57 15.17 -5.06
CA ILE A 15 3.33 13.74 -4.80
C ILE A 15 3.26 13.01 -6.13
N THR A 16 4.14 12.03 -6.29
CA THR A 16 4.00 11.00 -7.33
C THR A 16 3.06 9.93 -6.80
N PHE A 17 2.05 9.57 -7.60
CA PHE A 17 1.09 8.54 -7.25
C PHE A 17 0.96 7.52 -8.39
N ALA A 18 0.87 6.24 -8.05
CA ALA A 18 0.61 5.15 -9.00
C ALA A 18 -0.35 4.12 -8.39
N GLN A 19 -1.39 3.74 -9.15
CA GLN A 19 -2.34 2.71 -8.75
C GLN A 19 -2.02 1.39 -9.44
N TYR A 20 -1.96 0.33 -8.64
CA TYR A 20 -1.87 -1.04 -9.11
C TYR A 20 -3.10 -1.83 -8.68
N GLY A 21 -3.33 -2.96 -9.35
CA GLY A 21 -4.53 -3.76 -9.15
C GLY A 21 -5.67 -3.39 -10.11
N ARG A 22 -6.83 -3.98 -9.87
CA ARG A 22 -8.02 -3.82 -10.72
C ARG A 22 -9.05 -2.96 -10.02
N ASP A 23 -10.01 -2.46 -10.78
CA ASP A 23 -11.16 -1.69 -10.28
C ASP A 23 -12.20 -2.60 -9.59
N ARG A 24 -11.73 -3.42 -8.65
CA ARG A 24 -12.53 -4.34 -7.84
C ARG A 24 -11.78 -4.79 -6.60
N LEU A 25 -12.51 -5.07 -5.53
CA LEU A 25 -12.00 -5.83 -4.40
C LEU A 25 -11.85 -7.31 -4.76
N ILE A 26 -10.78 -7.92 -4.23
CA ILE A 26 -10.59 -9.37 -4.29
C ILE A 26 -11.38 -9.98 -3.12
N LYS A 27 -12.47 -10.69 -3.45
CA LYS A 27 -13.33 -11.40 -2.47
C LYS A 27 -12.93 -12.87 -2.33
N ASP A 28 -12.49 -13.47 -3.43
CA ASP A 28 -12.08 -14.87 -3.52
C ASP A 28 -10.56 -14.98 -3.69
N LYS A 29 -10.07 -16.09 -4.23
CA LYS A 29 -8.65 -16.23 -4.57
C LYS A 29 -8.23 -15.21 -5.64
N PRO A 30 -7.05 -14.58 -5.51
CA PRO A 30 -6.50 -13.78 -6.58
C PRO A 30 -6.33 -14.57 -7.87
N THR A 31 -6.54 -13.88 -8.98
CA THR A 31 -6.21 -14.40 -10.32
C THR A 31 -4.75 -14.08 -10.65
N GLU A 32 -4.18 -14.75 -11.64
CA GLU A 32 -2.83 -14.43 -12.13
C GLU A 32 -2.71 -12.96 -12.56
N LYS A 33 -3.76 -12.38 -13.15
CA LYS A 33 -3.77 -10.96 -13.50
C LYS A 33 -3.64 -10.03 -12.27
N ASP A 34 -4.16 -10.43 -11.11
CA ASP A 34 -3.98 -9.65 -9.88
C ASP A 34 -2.52 -9.71 -9.41
N LYS A 35 -1.90 -10.90 -9.48
CA LYS A 35 -0.48 -11.09 -9.16
C LYS A 35 0.41 -10.29 -10.11
N ASP A 36 0.16 -10.33 -11.41
CA ASP A 36 0.92 -9.57 -12.41
C ASP A 36 0.85 -8.05 -12.18
N LEU A 37 -0.29 -7.55 -11.69
CA LEU A 37 -0.46 -6.15 -11.32
C LEU A 37 0.30 -5.81 -10.05
N ALA A 38 0.22 -6.68 -9.03
CA ALA A 38 0.96 -6.50 -7.78
C ALA A 38 2.48 -6.54 -8.00
N LEU A 39 2.98 -7.49 -8.79
CA LEU A 39 4.40 -7.63 -9.12
C LEU A 39 4.93 -6.42 -9.90
N ARG A 40 4.11 -5.81 -10.77
CA ARG A 40 4.45 -4.54 -11.42
C ARG A 40 4.54 -3.41 -10.40
N GLY A 41 3.58 -3.31 -9.48
CA GLY A 41 3.64 -2.34 -8.39
C GLY A 41 4.89 -2.49 -7.52
N LEU A 42 5.24 -3.73 -7.17
CA LEU A 42 6.44 -4.03 -6.41
C LEU A 42 7.72 -3.62 -7.17
N LYS A 43 7.79 -3.88 -8.48
CA LYS A 43 8.91 -3.48 -9.32
C LYS A 43 9.08 -1.96 -9.35
N ASP A 44 8.01 -1.22 -9.61
CA ASP A 44 8.06 0.23 -9.71
C ASP A 44 8.36 0.86 -8.33
N ALA A 45 7.78 0.33 -7.26
CA ALA A 45 8.08 0.75 -5.89
C ALA A 45 9.56 0.53 -5.55
N ARG A 46 10.13 -0.62 -5.93
CA ARG A 46 11.56 -0.90 -5.76
C ARG A 46 12.43 0.11 -6.52
N GLU A 47 12.08 0.44 -7.75
CA GLU A 47 12.80 1.44 -8.55
C GLU A 47 12.73 2.83 -7.90
N ALA A 48 11.55 3.25 -7.43
CA ALA A 48 11.38 4.51 -6.71
C ALA A 48 12.21 4.55 -5.41
N ILE A 49 12.15 3.50 -4.59
CA ILE A 49 12.90 3.40 -3.33
C ILE A 49 14.41 3.46 -3.57
N VAL A 50 14.92 2.64 -4.49
CA VAL A 50 16.37 2.52 -4.73
C VAL A 50 16.93 3.76 -5.45
N SER A 51 16.12 4.50 -6.20
CA SER A 51 16.55 5.74 -6.84
C SER A 51 17.06 6.78 -5.83
N GLY A 52 16.52 6.78 -4.61
CA GLY A 52 16.80 7.80 -3.60
C GLY A 52 16.23 9.19 -3.92
N GLU A 53 15.43 9.33 -4.97
CA GLU A 53 14.80 10.61 -5.36
C GLU A 53 13.65 11.02 -4.43
N TYR A 54 13.11 10.08 -3.66
CA TYR A 54 11.99 10.28 -2.74
C TYR A 54 12.46 10.17 -1.30
N ASP A 55 12.15 11.16 -0.46
CA ASP A 55 12.40 11.08 0.98
C ASP A 55 11.41 10.15 1.69
N LEU A 56 10.22 9.93 1.11
CA LEU A 56 9.16 9.09 1.66
C LEU A 56 8.48 8.28 0.55
N VAL A 57 8.36 6.97 0.75
CA VAL A 57 7.61 6.07 -0.12
C VAL A 57 6.57 5.30 0.70
N ILE A 58 5.30 5.38 0.28
CA ILE A 58 4.18 4.71 0.95
C ILE A 58 3.66 3.59 0.04
N LEU A 59 3.73 2.36 0.54
CA LEU A 59 3.16 1.18 -0.10
C LEU A 59 1.80 0.90 0.56
N ASP A 60 0.78 1.55 0.00
CA ASP A 60 -0.57 1.45 0.50
C ASP A 60 -1.15 0.05 0.24
N GLU A 61 -1.73 -0.56 1.29
CA GLU A 61 -2.29 -1.91 1.31
C GLU A 61 -1.31 -3.07 1.00
N ALA A 62 0.00 -2.85 1.14
CA ALA A 62 1.00 -3.90 0.96
C ALA A 62 0.85 -5.07 1.93
N ASN A 63 0.42 -4.83 3.17
CA ASN A 63 0.15 -5.89 4.14
C ASN A 63 -0.96 -6.82 3.64
N VAL A 64 -2.01 -6.24 3.05
CA VAL A 64 -3.12 -6.99 2.47
C VAL A 64 -2.69 -7.73 1.22
N ALA A 65 -1.84 -7.12 0.37
CA ALA A 65 -1.29 -7.77 -0.80
C ALA A 65 -0.48 -9.03 -0.44
N ALA A 66 0.39 -8.93 0.58
CA ALA A 66 1.12 -10.09 1.11
C ALA A 66 0.17 -11.14 1.70
N TRP A 67 -0.83 -10.72 2.49
CA TRP A 67 -1.79 -11.64 3.10
C TRP A 67 -2.64 -12.41 2.08
N PHE A 68 -2.88 -11.85 0.89
CA PHE A 68 -3.57 -12.51 -0.22
C PHE A 68 -2.65 -13.34 -1.12
N ASP A 69 -1.36 -13.52 -0.78
CA ASP A 69 -0.36 -14.19 -1.63
C ASP A 69 -0.18 -13.50 -3.01
N LEU A 70 -0.43 -12.19 -3.11
CA LEU A 70 -0.11 -11.41 -4.31
C LEU A 70 1.38 -11.08 -4.40
N LEU A 71 2.00 -10.89 -3.23
CA LEU A 71 3.41 -10.60 -3.03
C LEU A 71 3.92 -11.51 -1.91
N SER A 72 5.21 -11.86 -1.93
CA SER A 72 5.80 -12.53 -0.77
C SER A 72 6.15 -11.50 0.31
N VAL A 73 6.05 -11.88 1.58
CA VAL A 73 6.54 -11.02 2.68
C VAL A 73 8.05 -10.76 2.55
N ASP A 74 8.80 -11.73 2.02
CA ASP A 74 10.25 -11.61 1.82
C ASP A 74 10.59 -10.53 0.77
N ASP A 75 9.72 -10.32 -0.24
CA ASP A 75 9.87 -9.21 -1.18
C ASP A 75 9.76 -7.85 -0.48
N LEU A 76 8.83 -7.70 0.47
CA LEU A 76 8.64 -6.46 1.23
C LEU A 76 9.83 -6.21 2.18
N ILE A 77 10.30 -7.25 2.86
CA ILE A 77 11.49 -7.18 3.74
C ILE A 77 12.74 -6.82 2.93
N ASP A 78 12.86 -7.31 1.70
CA ASP A 78 13.96 -6.97 0.81
C ASP A 78 13.94 -5.49 0.38
N LEU A 79 12.79 -4.82 0.34
CA LEU A 79 12.72 -3.37 0.14
C LEU A 79 13.32 -2.61 1.34
N ILE A 80 13.02 -3.04 2.57
CA ILE A 80 13.61 -2.44 3.79
C ILE A 80 15.14 -2.51 3.73
N LYS A 81 15.69 -3.64 3.28
CA LYS A 81 17.14 -3.84 3.19
C LYS A 81 17.82 -3.03 2.10
N LYS A 82 17.09 -2.65 1.04
CA LYS A 82 17.63 -1.98 -0.15
C LYS A 82 17.38 -0.48 -0.16
N LYS A 83 16.50 0.03 0.71
CA LYS A 83 16.23 1.46 0.78
C LYS A 83 17.51 2.21 1.20
N PRO A 84 17.83 3.36 0.55
CA PRO A 84 18.84 4.26 1.09
C PRO A 84 18.45 4.76 2.48
N ASP A 85 19.44 5.12 3.30
CA ASP A 85 19.21 5.50 4.71
C ASP A 85 18.26 6.70 4.88
N HIS A 86 18.26 7.64 3.93
CA HIS A 86 17.41 8.84 3.97
C HIS A 86 15.97 8.60 3.51
N VAL A 87 15.68 7.44 2.89
CA VAL A 87 14.34 7.13 2.38
C VAL A 87 13.52 6.49 3.48
N GLU A 88 12.42 7.12 3.86
CA GLU A 88 11.41 6.55 4.75
C GLU A 88 10.47 5.63 3.95
N LEU A 89 10.20 4.44 4.47
CA LEU A 89 9.37 3.44 3.82
C LEU A 89 8.21 3.03 4.72
N VAL A 90 6.97 3.26 4.26
CA VAL A 90 5.76 2.97 5.02
C VAL A 90 4.96 1.87 4.33
N PHE A 91 4.58 0.84 5.08
CA PHE A 91 3.63 -0.18 4.64
C PHE A 91 2.30 0.00 5.38
N THR A 92 1.19 0.05 4.65
CA THR A 92 -0.15 0.13 5.25
C THR A 92 -0.96 -1.14 4.99
N GLY A 93 -2.16 -1.17 5.57
CA GLY A 93 -3.10 -2.26 5.43
C GLY A 93 -3.13 -3.17 6.65
N ARG A 94 -4.25 -3.87 6.79
CA ARG A 94 -4.46 -4.85 7.87
C ARG A 94 -3.63 -6.12 7.66
N LYS A 95 -3.50 -6.91 8.73
CA LYS A 95 -2.86 -8.25 8.71
C LYS A 95 -1.40 -8.22 8.27
N ALA A 96 -0.63 -7.25 8.78
CA ALA A 96 0.82 -7.24 8.63
C ALA A 96 1.41 -8.58 9.09
N ASP A 97 2.29 -9.17 8.27
CA ASP A 97 2.94 -10.43 8.59
C ASP A 97 3.90 -10.23 9.78
N PRO A 98 3.96 -11.17 10.76
CA PRO A 98 4.85 -11.05 11.90
C PRO A 98 6.32 -10.80 11.54
N LYS A 99 6.81 -11.36 10.43
CA LYS A 99 8.19 -11.12 9.97
C LYS A 99 8.40 -9.68 9.53
N LEU A 100 7.40 -9.08 8.90
CA LEU A 100 7.47 -7.68 8.48
C LEU A 100 7.40 -6.73 9.69
N ILE A 101 6.57 -7.07 10.67
CA ILE A 101 6.50 -6.36 11.96
C ILE A 101 7.86 -6.40 12.67
N GLU A 102 8.50 -7.57 12.72
CA GLU A 102 9.82 -7.75 13.34
C GLU A 102 10.92 -6.97 12.60
N ALA A 103 10.82 -6.84 11.28
CA ALA A 103 11.78 -6.12 10.45
C ALA A 103 11.59 -4.60 10.46
N ALA A 104 10.46 -4.08 10.95
CA ALA A 104 10.14 -2.66 10.93
C ALA A 104 10.65 -1.93 12.18
N ASP A 105 11.20 -0.73 12.01
CA ASP A 105 11.66 0.10 13.13
C ASP A 105 10.51 0.68 13.96
N LEU A 106 9.37 0.97 13.32
CA LEU A 106 8.18 1.53 13.93
C LEU A 106 6.92 0.82 13.44
N VAL A 107 6.08 0.41 14.39
CA VAL A 107 4.82 -0.27 14.10
C VAL A 107 3.69 0.41 14.88
N THR A 108 2.64 0.81 14.16
CA THR A 108 1.43 1.40 14.73
C THR A 108 0.21 0.54 14.40
N GLU A 109 -0.58 0.18 15.41
CA GLU A 109 -1.85 -0.53 15.23
C GLU A 109 -3.01 0.46 15.34
N MET A 110 -3.74 0.67 14.24
CA MET A 110 -4.99 1.42 14.27
C MET A 110 -6.15 0.49 14.67
N ARG A 111 -6.78 0.77 15.82
CA ARG A 111 -7.97 0.06 16.29
C ARG A 111 -9.22 0.88 16.04
N GLU A 112 -10.21 0.29 15.39
CA GLU A 112 -11.52 0.93 15.20
C GLU A 112 -12.25 1.06 16.55
N ILE A 113 -12.27 2.28 17.11
CA ILE A 113 -13.06 2.59 18.30
C ILE A 113 -14.50 2.99 17.91
N LYS A 114 -14.65 3.68 16.79
CA LYS A 114 -15.93 4.08 16.20
C LYS A 114 -15.74 4.37 14.71
N HIS A 115 -16.75 4.06 13.89
CA HIS A 115 -16.78 4.40 12.47
C HIS A 115 -18.18 4.85 12.06
N TYR A 116 -18.31 5.95 11.32
CA TYR A 116 -19.61 6.48 10.87
C TYR A 116 -20.37 5.52 9.95
N TYR A 117 -19.67 4.56 9.33
CA TYR A 117 -20.28 3.46 8.58
C TYR A 117 -21.28 2.67 9.44
N THR A 118 -20.95 2.45 10.73
CA THR A 118 -21.85 1.76 11.67
C THR A 118 -23.11 2.58 12.02
N GLN A 119 -23.10 3.87 11.68
CA GLN A 119 -24.23 4.80 11.82
C GLN A 119 -25.00 5.02 10.51
N GLY A 120 -24.70 4.22 9.46
CA GLY A 120 -25.38 4.27 8.17
C GLY A 120 -24.84 5.32 7.19
N VAL A 121 -23.74 5.99 7.51
CA VAL A 121 -23.05 6.87 6.55
C VAL A 121 -22.30 6.00 5.54
N SER A 122 -22.73 6.06 4.28
CA SER A 122 -22.08 5.34 3.17
C SER A 122 -20.77 6.00 2.74
N ALA A 123 -20.04 5.31 1.86
CA ALA A 123 -18.82 5.81 1.24
C ALA A 123 -19.02 7.18 0.58
N ARG A 124 -17.99 8.03 0.67
CA ARG A 124 -18.02 9.43 0.27
C ARG A 124 -16.95 9.66 -0.78
N THR A 125 -17.37 10.15 -1.94
CA THR A 125 -16.47 10.46 -3.06
C THR A 125 -15.33 11.38 -2.62
N GLY A 126 -14.10 10.96 -2.90
CA GLY A 126 -12.88 11.67 -2.52
C GLY A 126 -12.36 11.32 -1.12
N ILE A 127 -13.05 10.46 -0.38
CA ILE A 127 -12.65 10.01 0.96
C ILE A 127 -12.51 8.49 1.04
N GLU A 128 -13.47 7.73 0.52
CA GLU A 128 -13.50 6.26 0.56
C GLU A 128 -14.43 5.73 -0.55
N ASP A 129 -14.31 4.44 -0.90
CA ASP A 129 -15.11 3.74 -1.94
C ASP A 129 -15.71 2.41 -1.47
#